data_AF-A0AAD8ZJP6-F1
#
_entry.id   AF-A0AAD8ZJP6-F1
#
_cell.length_a   1.000
_cell.length_b   1.000
_cell.length_c   1.000
_cell.angle_alpha   90.00
_cell.angle_beta   90.00
_cell.angle_gamma   90.00
#
_symmetry.space_group_name_H-M   'P 1'
#
loop_
_entity.id
_entity.type
_entity.pdbx_description
1 polymer ?
#
loop_
_entity_poly.entity_id
_entity_poly.type
_entity_poly.pdbx_seq_one_letter_code
_entity_poly.pdbx_strand_id
1 'polypeptide(L)'
;MQVCTVLEKRAGHVVRADLSCSMKEENVSQRESYTAAWHSLKMRTQHEDHQSMVMSDDSRRETLSHYWQARPLFHSCPSGVLRVGTMESGVREHQLLPCRNTLPLPIFKPSELGVRLGRGAPHTLEDLPPARAPDGLCLGKRDVQELTRDLPPVKPLRMEFAKAPKTLGRSMSQEAQRG
;
A
#
# COMPACT_ATOMS: atom_id res chain seq x y z
N MET A 1 -18.35 6.89 20.31
CA MET A 1 -17.53 7.75 19.43
C MET A 1 -18.29 9.03 19.18
N GLN A 2 -17.65 10.19 19.29
CA GLN A 2 -18.32 11.48 19.10
C GLN A 2 -18.48 11.74 17.60
N VAL A 3 -19.72 11.76 17.13
CA VAL A 3 -20.06 12.13 15.75
C VAL A 3 -19.82 13.64 15.63
N CYS A 4 -18.76 14.02 14.92
CA CYS A 4 -18.44 15.43 14.72
C CYS A 4 -18.88 15.85 13.31
N THR A 5 -19.70 16.89 13.24
CA THR A 5 -20.06 17.55 11.99
C THR A 5 -19.64 19.01 12.09
N VAL A 6 -18.72 19.42 11.22
CA VAL A 6 -18.25 20.80 11.14
C VAL A 6 -18.55 21.30 9.74
N LEU A 7 -19.29 22.40 9.65
CA LEU A 7 -19.57 23.11 8.41
C LEU A 7 -19.17 24.57 8.60
N GLU A 8 -18.14 25.00 7.89
CA GLU A 8 -17.75 26.40 7.82
C GLU A 8 -18.26 26.99 6.52
N LYS A 9 -18.97 28.12 6.61
CA LYS A 9 -19.46 28.87 5.46
C LYS A 9 -18.84 30.26 5.45
N ARG A 10 -18.46 30.74 4.27
CA ARG A 10 -18.05 32.14 4.03
C ARG A 10 -18.74 32.64 2.78
N ALA A 11 -19.33 33.84 2.87
CA ALA A 11 -20.06 34.47 1.77
C ALA A 11 -21.12 33.54 1.10
N GLY A 12 -21.81 32.71 1.89
CA GLY A 12 -22.82 31.77 1.38
C GLY A 12 -22.27 30.46 0.80
N HIS A 13 -20.95 30.31 0.65
CA HIS A 13 -20.31 29.10 0.17
C HIS A 13 -19.75 28.25 1.32
N VAL A 14 -19.85 26.92 1.22
CA VAL A 14 -19.20 26.02 2.17
C VAL A 14 -17.70 26.01 1.88
N VAL A 15 -16.91 26.45 2.85
CA VAL A 15 -15.45 26.52 2.72
C VAL A 15 -14.74 25.34 3.39
N ARG A 16 -15.39 24.71 4.37
CA ARG A 16 -14.90 23.50 5.03
C ARG A 16 -16.09 22.63 5.45
N ALA A 17 -15.98 21.34 5.22
CA ALA A 17 -16.91 20.35 5.73
C ALA A 17 -16.14 19.14 6.26
N ASP A 18 -16.30 18.83 7.54
CA ASP A 18 -15.87 17.56 8.13
C ASP A 18 -17.14 16.86 8.65
N LEU A 19 -17.63 15.85 7.94
CA LEU A 19 -18.87 15.15 8.24
C LEU A 19 -18.61 13.71 8.68
N SER A 20 -19.31 13.30 9.73
CA SER A 20 -19.26 11.94 10.26
C SER A 20 -20.60 11.24 10.09
N CYS A 21 -20.56 9.94 9.87
CA CYS A 21 -21.74 9.08 9.80
C CYS A 21 -21.76 8.12 11.00
N SER A 22 -22.94 7.70 11.42
CA SER A 22 -23.12 6.69 12.46
C SER A 22 -24.26 5.75 12.12
N MET A 23 -24.09 4.48 12.45
CA MET A 23 -25.04 3.40 12.24
C MET A 23 -25.27 2.67 13.56
N LYS A 24 -26.52 2.35 13.87
CA LYS A 24 -26.91 1.55 15.03
C LYS A 24 -27.95 0.52 14.59
N GLU A 25 -27.67 -0.73 14.88
CA GLU A 25 -28.53 -1.87 14.55
C GLU A 25 -28.75 -2.71 15.80
N GLU A 26 -29.93 -3.30 15.93
CA GLU A 26 -30.30 -4.10 17.09
C GLU A 26 -31.10 -5.32 16.63
N ASN A 27 -30.67 -6.50 17.05
CA ASN A 27 -31.35 -7.76 16.83
C ASN A 27 -31.90 -8.27 18.16
N VAL A 28 -33.17 -7.92 18.43
CA VAL A 28 -33.86 -8.29 19.68
C VAL A 28 -33.99 -9.81 19.83
N SER A 29 -34.13 -10.55 18.71
CA SER A 29 -34.29 -12.00 18.74
C SER A 29 -33.03 -12.74 19.21
N GLN A 30 -31.86 -12.23 18.86
CA GLN A 30 -30.56 -12.79 19.24
C GLN A 30 -29.90 -12.04 20.41
N ARG A 31 -30.54 -10.95 20.90
CA ARG A 31 -29.99 -10.02 21.90
C ARG A 31 -28.63 -9.44 21.48
N GLU A 32 -28.50 -9.16 20.19
CA GLU A 32 -27.29 -8.58 19.62
C GLU A 32 -27.51 -7.11 19.29
N SER A 33 -26.46 -6.31 19.39
CA SER A 33 -26.48 -4.92 18.94
C SER A 33 -25.17 -4.57 18.27
N TYR A 34 -25.26 -3.74 17.23
CA TYR A 34 -24.12 -3.24 16.49
C TYR A 34 -24.18 -1.72 16.45
N THR A 35 -23.03 -1.07 16.60
CA THR A 35 -22.92 0.38 16.46
C THR A 35 -21.59 0.73 15.82
N ALA A 36 -21.62 1.58 14.81
CA ALA A 36 -20.45 2.06 14.12
C ALA A 36 -20.54 3.58 13.92
N ALA A 37 -19.40 4.25 13.96
CA ALA A 37 -19.29 5.66 13.61
C ALA A 37 -17.95 5.88 12.90
N TRP A 38 -17.97 6.71 11.85
CA TRP A 38 -16.78 6.99 11.05
C TRP A 38 -16.85 8.39 10.44
N HIS A 39 -15.68 8.95 10.12
CA HIS A 39 -15.58 10.15 9.31
C HIS A 39 -15.88 9.78 7.85
N SER A 40 -16.95 10.34 7.30
CA SER A 40 -17.45 9.97 5.97
C SER A 40 -16.98 10.95 4.91
N LEU A 41 -16.96 12.25 5.19
CA LEU A 41 -16.63 13.28 4.21
C LEU A 41 -15.72 14.34 4.80
N LYS A 42 -14.71 14.72 4.03
CA LYS A 42 -13.79 15.80 4.32
C LYS A 42 -13.64 16.68 3.08
N MET A 43 -13.91 17.96 3.24
CA MET A 43 -13.75 18.97 2.20
C MET A 43 -13.16 20.24 2.81
N ARG A 44 -12.18 20.81 2.12
CA ARG A 44 -11.54 22.06 2.54
C ARG A 44 -11.18 22.87 1.31
N THR A 45 -11.56 24.12 1.31
CA THR A 45 -11.18 25.08 0.26
C THR A 45 -9.69 25.37 0.35
N GLN A 46 -9.00 25.20 -0.77
CA GLN A 46 -7.59 25.58 -0.90
C GLN A 46 -7.48 27.05 -1.30
N HIS A 47 -6.41 27.70 -0.86
CA HIS A 47 -6.15 29.10 -1.25
C HIS A 47 -5.72 29.18 -2.71
N GLU A 48 -6.03 30.29 -3.37
CA GLU A 48 -5.77 30.52 -4.80
C GLU A 48 -4.27 30.51 -5.13
N ASP A 49 -3.42 30.93 -4.19
CA ASP A 49 -1.96 30.89 -4.35
C ASP A 49 -1.42 29.48 -4.62
N HIS A 50 -2.11 28.44 -4.13
CA HIS A 50 -1.72 27.06 -4.37
C HIS A 50 -2.21 26.52 -5.72
N GLN A 51 -3.09 27.25 -6.42
CA GLN A 51 -3.68 26.86 -7.71
C GLN A 51 -3.60 28.06 -8.67
N SER A 52 -2.40 28.27 -9.19
CA SER A 52 -2.10 29.32 -10.15
C SER A 52 -1.38 28.78 -11.38
N MET A 53 -1.54 29.49 -12.49
CA MET A 53 -0.88 29.23 -13.77
C MET A 53 -0.36 30.56 -14.29
N VAL A 54 0.92 30.59 -14.65
CA VAL A 54 1.55 31.74 -15.29
C VAL A 54 2.14 31.30 -16.62
N MET A 55 1.79 32.01 -17.69
CA MET A 55 2.34 31.82 -19.02
C MET A 55 2.98 33.13 -19.46
N SER A 56 4.21 33.07 -19.97
CA SER A 56 4.90 34.21 -20.57
C SER A 56 5.29 33.88 -22.01
N ASP A 57 4.98 34.79 -22.92
CA ASP A 57 5.48 34.80 -24.30
C ASP A 57 6.41 36.00 -24.47
N ASP A 58 7.71 35.75 -24.32
CA ASP A 58 8.74 36.80 -24.42
C ASP A 58 8.87 37.36 -25.83
N SER A 59 8.49 36.58 -26.86
CA SER A 59 8.54 37.02 -28.26
C SER A 59 7.50 38.09 -28.56
N ARG A 60 6.33 38.00 -27.91
CA ARG A 60 5.23 38.96 -28.00
C ARG A 60 5.19 39.96 -26.84
N ARG A 61 6.03 39.75 -25.81
CA ARG A 61 6.01 40.49 -24.54
C ARG A 61 4.66 40.42 -23.83
N GLU A 62 4.06 39.25 -23.86
CA GLU A 62 2.75 38.99 -23.24
C GLU A 62 2.91 38.09 -22.01
N THR A 63 2.11 38.33 -20.99
CA THR A 63 2.07 37.50 -19.78
C THR A 63 0.62 37.31 -19.37
N LEU A 64 0.24 36.05 -19.15
CA LEU A 64 -1.07 35.65 -18.64
C LEU A 64 -0.87 35.00 -17.27
N SER A 65 -1.58 35.51 -16.26
CA SER A 65 -1.65 34.92 -14.93
C SER A 65 -3.09 34.54 -14.61
N HIS A 66 -3.31 33.30 -14.24
CA HIS A 66 -4.61 32.75 -13.89
C HIS A 66 -4.55 32.12 -12.51
N TYR A 67 -5.54 32.44 -11.67
CA TYR A 67 -5.68 31.93 -10.31
C TYR A 67 -7.08 31.36 -10.16
N TRP A 68 -7.22 30.24 -9.47
CA TRP A 68 -8.53 29.67 -9.23
C TRP A 68 -8.59 28.96 -7.88
N GLN A 69 -9.80 28.85 -7.36
CA GLN A 69 -10.06 28.15 -6.12
C GLN A 69 -10.52 26.72 -6.42
N ALA A 70 -9.95 25.75 -5.70
CA ALA A 70 -10.41 24.37 -5.73
C ALA A 70 -10.83 23.91 -4.33
N ARG A 71 -11.91 23.13 -4.30
CA ARG A 71 -12.41 22.49 -3.07
C ARG A 71 -12.25 20.99 -3.18
N PRO A 72 -11.08 20.43 -2.84
CA PRO A 72 -10.89 18.99 -2.77
C PRO A 72 -11.91 18.36 -1.83
N LEU A 73 -12.53 17.28 -2.30
CA LEU A 73 -13.49 16.48 -1.57
C LEU A 73 -12.98 15.05 -1.47
N PHE A 74 -12.96 14.54 -0.25
CA PHE A 74 -12.61 13.17 0.10
C PHE A 74 -13.79 12.54 0.82
N HIS A 75 -14.24 11.38 0.35
CA HIS A 75 -15.32 10.64 0.98
C HIS A 75 -14.96 9.16 1.11
N SER A 76 -15.10 8.61 2.32
CA SER A 76 -14.77 7.22 2.67
C SER A 76 -15.96 6.49 3.26
N CYS A 77 -16.17 5.25 2.81
CA CYS A 77 -17.21 4.36 3.30
C CYS A 77 -16.59 3.07 3.88
N PRO A 78 -17.14 2.51 4.99
CA PRO A 78 -16.72 1.22 5.53
C PRO A 78 -16.81 0.06 4.54
N SER A 79 -17.61 0.18 3.47
CA SER A 79 -17.69 -0.80 2.38
C SER A 79 -16.41 -0.89 1.51
N GLY A 80 -15.38 -0.10 1.83
CA GLY A 80 -14.16 -0.01 1.03
C GLY A 80 -14.29 0.89 -0.19
N VAL A 81 -15.37 1.67 -0.31
CA VAL A 81 -15.53 2.65 -1.38
C VAL A 81 -14.93 3.99 -0.98
N LEU A 82 -14.06 4.52 -1.84
CA LEU A 82 -13.43 5.82 -1.71
C LEU A 82 -13.83 6.73 -2.88
N ARG A 83 -14.33 7.93 -2.59
CA ARG A 83 -14.63 8.95 -3.60
C ARG A 83 -13.72 10.15 -3.40
N VAL A 84 -12.97 10.52 -4.42
CA VAL A 84 -12.03 11.65 -4.37
C VAL A 84 -12.20 12.51 -5.61
N GLY A 85 -12.13 13.83 -5.44
CA GLY A 85 -12.18 14.78 -6.54
C GLY A 85 -12.24 16.21 -6.02
N THR A 86 -12.82 17.11 -6.81
CA THR A 86 -13.13 18.47 -6.35
C THR A 86 -14.62 18.73 -6.41
N MET A 87 -15.09 19.70 -5.64
CA MET A 87 -16.50 20.09 -5.65
C MET A 87 -16.91 20.68 -7.01
N GLU A 88 -15.96 21.27 -7.73
CA GLU A 88 -16.17 21.90 -9.04
C GLU A 88 -16.22 20.90 -10.19
N SER A 89 -15.29 19.94 -10.23
CA SER A 89 -15.17 18.98 -11.34
C SER A 89 -15.89 17.65 -11.09
N GLY A 90 -16.33 17.42 -9.85
CA GLY A 90 -16.96 16.19 -9.41
C GLY A 90 -15.98 15.19 -8.80
N VAL A 91 -16.52 14.04 -8.40
CA VAL A 91 -15.78 12.99 -7.69
C VAL A 91 -15.67 11.74 -8.52
N ARG A 92 -14.53 11.06 -8.41
CA ARG A 92 -14.32 9.72 -8.96
C ARG A 92 -14.34 8.69 -7.85
N GLU A 93 -15.08 7.61 -8.08
CA GLU A 93 -15.16 6.48 -7.19
C GLU A 93 -14.02 5.48 -7.44
N HIS A 94 -13.48 4.96 -6.36
CA HIS A 94 -12.39 3.99 -6.32
C HIS A 94 -12.73 2.94 -5.28
N GLN A 95 -12.48 1.67 -5.61
CA GLN A 95 -12.59 0.60 -4.63
C GLN A 95 -11.22 0.43 -3.96
N LEU A 96 -11.19 0.61 -2.63
CA LEU A 96 -10.01 0.38 -1.81
C LEU A 96 -9.76 -1.12 -1.73
N LEU A 97 -8.84 -1.59 -2.56
CA LEU A 97 -8.23 -2.90 -2.36
C LEU A 97 -7.34 -2.83 -1.11
N PRO A 98 -7.29 -3.89 -0.29
CA PRO A 98 -6.33 -3.98 0.80
C PRO A 98 -4.95 -3.70 0.23
N CYS A 99 -4.26 -2.69 0.76
CA CYS A 99 -2.97 -2.29 0.26
C CYS A 99 -1.99 -3.46 0.49
N ARG A 100 -1.72 -4.24 -0.56
CA ARG A 100 -0.66 -5.23 -0.56
C ARG A 100 0.63 -4.45 -0.75
N ASN A 101 1.33 -4.16 0.35
CA ASN A 101 2.71 -3.65 0.36
C ASN A 101 3.69 -4.72 -0.13
N THR A 102 3.37 -5.41 -1.23
CA THR A 102 4.35 -6.20 -1.95
C THR A 102 5.01 -5.24 -2.91
N LEU A 103 6.28 -4.90 -2.66
CA LEU A 103 7.14 -4.35 -3.71
C LEU A 103 6.91 -5.22 -4.95
N PRO A 104 6.71 -4.64 -6.16
CA PRO A 104 6.67 -5.45 -7.36
C PRO A 104 7.91 -6.33 -7.32
N LEU A 105 7.72 -7.65 -7.26
CA LEU A 105 8.84 -8.58 -7.28
C LEU A 105 9.71 -8.14 -8.45
N PRO A 106 11.02 -7.89 -8.22
CA PRO A 106 11.88 -7.46 -9.30
C PRO A 106 11.67 -8.41 -10.47
N ILE A 107 11.65 -7.85 -11.67
CA ILE A 107 11.31 -8.45 -12.96
C ILE A 107 12.38 -9.50 -13.36
N PHE A 108 12.94 -10.22 -12.39
CA PHE A 108 13.55 -11.53 -12.59
C PHE A 108 12.47 -12.44 -13.15
N LYS A 109 12.35 -12.40 -14.48
CA LYS A 109 11.91 -13.56 -15.23
C LYS A 109 12.94 -14.65 -14.92
N PRO A 110 12.63 -15.70 -14.15
CA PRO A 110 13.50 -16.85 -14.17
C PRO A 110 13.47 -17.36 -15.61
N SER A 111 14.58 -17.19 -16.33
CA SER A 111 14.74 -17.70 -17.70
C SER A 111 14.73 -19.23 -17.77
N GLU A 112 14.53 -19.93 -16.64
CA GLU A 112 14.68 -21.38 -16.53
C GLU A 112 13.63 -22.03 -15.61
N LEU A 113 12.36 -21.60 -15.66
CA LEU A 113 11.24 -22.44 -15.19
C LEU A 113 10.58 -23.27 -16.31
N GLY A 114 11.19 -23.33 -17.49
CA GLY A 114 11.10 -24.52 -18.35
C GLY A 114 12.41 -25.26 -18.15
N VAL A 115 12.46 -26.41 -17.48
CA VAL A 115 12.55 -27.70 -18.21
C VAL A 115 11.96 -28.87 -17.40
N ARG A 116 11.49 -28.72 -16.15
CA ARG A 116 11.04 -29.90 -15.36
C ARG A 116 9.79 -29.67 -14.52
N LEU A 117 8.63 -29.72 -15.16
CA LEU A 117 7.50 -30.62 -14.88
C LEU A 117 6.33 -30.20 -15.79
N GLY A 118 5.85 -31.13 -16.60
CA GLY A 118 4.96 -30.86 -17.73
C GLY A 118 3.58 -30.31 -17.36
N ARG A 119 3.09 -29.47 -18.27
CA ARG A 119 1.71 -29.08 -18.59
C ARG A 119 0.91 -28.27 -17.56
N GLY A 120 0.90 -26.95 -17.80
CA GLY A 120 -0.12 -26.02 -17.31
C GLY A 120 -1.47 -26.20 -18.01
N ALA A 121 -2.32 -27.02 -17.42
CA ALA A 121 -3.77 -26.91 -17.56
C ALA A 121 -4.33 -26.20 -16.29
N PRO A 122 -5.36 -25.35 -16.41
CA PRO A 122 -5.98 -24.73 -15.25
C PRO A 122 -6.54 -25.82 -14.32
N HIS A 123 -6.16 -25.78 -13.05
CA HIS A 123 -6.62 -26.75 -12.04
C HIS A 123 -8.12 -26.60 -11.83
N THR A 124 -8.87 -27.71 -11.95
CA THR A 124 -10.29 -27.78 -11.58
C THR A 124 -10.42 -27.96 -10.07
N LEU A 125 -11.54 -27.53 -9.47
CA LEU A 125 -11.78 -27.59 -8.02
C LEU A 125 -11.63 -29.01 -7.43
N GLU A 126 -11.86 -30.04 -8.27
CA GLU A 126 -11.73 -31.47 -7.96
C GLU A 126 -10.25 -31.93 -7.81
N ASP A 127 -9.28 -31.17 -8.32
CA ASP A 127 -7.84 -31.50 -8.25
C ASP A 127 -7.18 -31.03 -6.94
N LEU A 128 -7.92 -30.30 -6.10
CA LEU A 128 -7.42 -29.83 -4.82
C LEU A 128 -7.73 -30.88 -3.74
N PRO A 129 -6.72 -31.52 -3.12
CA PRO A 129 -6.98 -32.42 -2.01
C PRO A 129 -7.65 -31.65 -0.87
N PRO A 130 -8.60 -32.26 -0.15
CA PRO A 130 -9.32 -31.59 0.92
C PRO A 130 -8.35 -31.05 1.97
N ALA A 131 -8.59 -29.80 2.40
CA ALA A 131 -7.77 -29.12 3.39
C ALA A 131 -7.75 -29.93 4.70
N ARG A 132 -6.65 -30.65 4.95
CA ARG A 132 -6.39 -31.25 6.25
C ARG A 132 -5.89 -30.19 7.22
N ALA A 133 -6.32 -30.30 8.47
CA ALA A 133 -5.80 -29.49 9.57
C ALA A 133 -4.25 -29.56 9.58
N PRO A 134 -3.56 -28.44 9.82
CA PRO A 134 -2.10 -28.39 9.76
C PRO A 134 -1.51 -29.07 11.00
N ASP A 135 -1.31 -30.39 10.94
CA ASP A 135 -0.70 -31.19 12.01
C ASP A 135 0.83 -30.98 12.14
N GLY A 136 1.40 -29.97 11.46
CA GLY A 136 2.83 -29.65 11.52
C GLY A 136 3.77 -30.69 10.89
N LEU A 137 3.23 -31.80 10.37
CA LEU A 137 3.99 -32.89 9.76
C LEU A 137 4.03 -32.75 8.24
N CYS A 138 5.22 -32.48 7.69
CA CYS A 138 5.44 -32.49 6.25
C CYS A 138 5.45 -33.93 5.72
N LEU A 139 4.41 -34.30 4.96
CA LEU A 139 4.23 -35.64 4.38
C LEU A 139 5.37 -36.12 3.46
N GLY A 140 6.28 -35.21 3.06
CA GLY A 140 7.43 -35.51 2.20
C GLY A 140 8.79 -35.57 2.91
N LYS A 141 8.84 -35.49 4.26
CA LYS A 141 10.11 -35.60 4.99
C LYS A 141 10.60 -37.05 4.96
N ARG A 142 11.65 -37.28 4.20
CA ARG A 142 12.44 -38.52 4.23
C ARG A 142 13.54 -38.38 5.29
N ASP A 143 13.91 -39.49 5.90
CA ASP A 143 14.98 -39.49 6.91
C ASP A 143 16.31 -39.05 6.27
N VAL A 144 17.16 -38.37 7.03
CA VAL A 144 18.41 -37.80 6.50
C VAL A 144 19.31 -38.89 5.95
N GLN A 145 19.31 -40.09 6.56
CA GLN A 145 20.09 -41.22 6.07
C GLN A 145 19.61 -41.70 4.70
N GLU A 146 18.30 -41.61 4.44
CA GLU A 146 17.72 -41.93 3.15
C GLU A 146 18.11 -40.94 2.07
N LEU A 147 18.25 -39.66 2.43
CA LEU A 147 18.62 -38.57 1.52
C LEU A 147 20.11 -38.62 1.13
N THR A 148 20.98 -39.07 2.05
CA THR A 148 22.43 -39.10 1.82
C THR A 148 22.93 -40.37 1.16
N ARG A 149 22.07 -41.40 0.98
CA ARG A 149 22.48 -42.72 0.47
C ARG A 149 23.10 -42.69 -0.94
N ASP A 150 22.63 -41.77 -1.78
CA ASP A 150 23.00 -41.68 -3.20
C ASP A 150 24.08 -40.61 -3.47
N LEU A 151 24.56 -39.94 -2.42
CA LEU A 151 25.60 -38.92 -2.55
C LEU A 151 26.99 -39.56 -2.49
N PRO A 152 27.93 -39.16 -3.38
CA PRO A 152 29.30 -39.63 -3.29
C PRO A 152 29.93 -39.17 -1.97
N PRO A 153 30.83 -39.98 -1.36
CA PRO A 153 31.42 -39.64 -0.07
C PRO A 153 32.17 -38.30 -0.13
N VAL A 154 31.64 -37.31 0.59
CA VAL A 154 32.23 -35.98 0.67
C VAL A 154 33.40 -36.02 1.65
N LYS A 155 34.62 -35.76 1.17
CA LYS A 155 35.77 -35.51 2.07
C LYS A 155 35.56 -34.14 2.73
N PRO A 156 35.61 -34.03 4.07
CA PRO A 156 35.49 -32.74 4.72
C PRO A 156 36.68 -31.86 4.31
N LEU A 157 36.40 -30.76 3.61
CA LEU A 157 37.40 -29.76 3.26
C LEU A 157 37.70 -28.95 4.52
N ARG A 158 38.89 -29.16 5.11
CA ARG A 158 39.34 -28.39 6.26
C ARG A 158 39.65 -26.96 5.79
N MET A 159 38.75 -26.01 6.03
CA MET A 159 39.05 -24.58 5.81
C MET A 159 39.89 -24.05 6.97
N GLU A 160 41.17 -23.77 6.70
CA GLU A 160 42.07 -23.08 7.61
C GLU A 160 41.68 -21.59 7.68
N PHE A 161 40.94 -21.18 8.71
CA PHE A 161 40.63 -19.77 8.96
C PHE A 161 41.79 -19.10 9.74
N ALA A 162 42.83 -18.66 9.04
CA ALA A 162 43.78 -17.73 9.63
C ALA A 162 43.16 -16.32 9.69
N LYS A 163 42.83 -15.85 10.90
CA LYS A 163 42.41 -14.46 11.14
C LYS A 163 43.64 -13.54 11.04
N ALA A 164 43.72 -12.71 10.01
CA ALA A 164 44.63 -11.56 10.00
C ALA A 164 43.98 -10.36 10.73
N PRO A 165 44.69 -9.67 11.66
CA PRO A 165 44.13 -8.51 12.36
C PRO A 165 44.11 -7.30 11.43
N LYS A 166 42.91 -6.88 10.99
CA LYS A 166 42.71 -5.62 10.27
C LYS A 166 42.51 -4.49 11.28
N THR A 167 43.39 -3.51 11.21
CA THR A 167 43.39 -2.28 12.01
C THR A 167 42.15 -1.42 11.70
N LEU A 168 41.45 -0.99 12.76
CA LEU A 168 40.31 -0.07 12.68
C LEU A 168 40.81 1.36 12.39
N GLY A 169 40.87 1.72 11.11
CA GLY A 169 41.07 3.10 10.67
C GLY A 169 39.77 3.91 10.78
N ARG A 170 39.71 4.84 11.74
CA ARG A 170 38.66 5.86 11.83
C ARG A 170 38.80 6.84 10.65
N SER A 171 37.80 6.90 9.77
CA SER A 171 37.69 7.98 8.77
C SER A 171 36.83 9.10 9.37
N MET A 172 37.43 10.27 9.55
CA MET A 172 36.75 11.52 9.91
C MET A 172 36.49 12.30 8.62
N SER A 173 35.23 12.61 8.34
CA SER A 173 34.82 13.54 7.29
C SER A 173 34.98 14.99 7.79
N GLN A 174 35.89 15.74 7.18
CA GLN A 174 35.95 17.21 7.26
C GLN A 174 35.51 17.77 5.90
N GLU A 175 34.34 18.39 5.83
CA GLU A 175 34.09 19.60 5.04
C GLU A 175 32.60 19.99 5.11
N ALA A 176 32.31 21.09 5.82
CA ALA A 176 31.32 22.11 5.42
C ALA A 176 31.27 23.20 6.51
N GLN A 177 32.20 24.15 6.48
CA GLN A 177 32.00 25.50 7.04
C GLN A 177 33.01 26.49 6.45
N ARG A 178 32.58 27.19 5.40
CA ARG A 178 32.93 28.58 5.09
C ARG A 178 31.57 29.24 4.81
N GLY A 179 31.12 30.20 5.61
CA GLY A 179 31.81 31.45 5.90
C GLY A 179 31.24 32.46 4.93
#